data_AF-A0A955DQ52-F1
#
_entry.id   AF-A0A955DQ52-F1
#
_cell.length_a   1.000
_cell.length_b   1.000
_cell.length_c   1.000
_cell.angle_alpha   90.00
_cell.angle_beta   90.00
_cell.angle_gamma   90.00
#
_symmetry.space_group_name_H-M   'P 1'
#
loop_
_entity.id
_entity.type
_entity.pdbx_description
1 polymer ?
#
loop_
_entity_poly.entity_id
_entity_poly.type
_entity_poly.pdbx_seq_one_letter_code
_entity_poly.pdbx_strand_id
1 'polypeptide(L)'
;MCGRAFDPLLTLAWPSGRCSVMGAAQAASVLLQIDLAARKRAGEEPDDVERRQLLAAITASYEEQQDIRYGAARGWLDRMIVPGETRSELIRALEIASTFPIEGTYHTGVLQT
;
A
#
# COMPACT_ATOMS: atom_id res chain seq x y z
N MET A 1 -2.70 3.43 -8.61
CA MET A 1 -3.41 3.99 -9.79
C MET A 1 -3.50 2.86 -10.83
N CYS A 2 -4.58 2.08 -10.83
CA CYS A 2 -4.61 0.65 -11.24
C CYS A 2 -3.78 -0.24 -10.28
N GLY A 3 -4.24 -0.37 -9.04
CA GLY A 3 -3.62 -1.27 -8.06
C GLY A 3 -4.02 -2.74 -8.29
N ARG A 4 -3.50 -3.66 -7.47
CA ARG A 4 -3.71 -5.11 -7.61
C ARG A 4 -5.18 -5.54 -7.77
N ALA A 5 -6.11 -4.82 -7.16
CA ALA A 5 -7.55 -5.08 -7.22
C ALA A 5 -8.20 -4.75 -8.59
N PHE A 6 -7.52 -3.99 -9.45
CA PHE A 6 -7.96 -3.66 -10.82
C PHE A 6 -7.42 -4.64 -11.86
N ASP A 7 -6.82 -5.74 -11.40
CA ASP A 7 -6.32 -6.84 -12.21
C ASP A 7 -5.37 -6.42 -13.35
N PRO A 8 -4.25 -5.73 -13.03
CA PRO A 8 -3.21 -5.48 -14.03
C PRO A 8 -2.58 -6.81 -14.46
N LEU A 9 -2.17 -6.92 -15.72
CA LEU A 9 -1.47 -8.10 -16.24
C LEU A 9 -0.22 -8.46 -15.42
N LEU A 10 0.56 -7.45 -15.05
CA LEU A 10 1.72 -7.57 -14.16
C LEU A 10 1.80 -6.36 -13.23
N THR A 11 2.13 -6.62 -11.97
CA THR A 11 2.42 -5.64 -10.94
C THR A 11 3.91 -5.72 -10.59
N LEU A 12 4.65 -4.69 -10.97
CA LEU A 12 6.08 -4.56 -10.68
C LEU A 12 6.29 -3.50 -9.60
N ALA A 13 7.29 -3.69 -8.74
CA ALA A 13 7.63 -2.70 -7.74
C ALA A 13 9.13 -2.49 -7.58
N TRP A 14 9.54 -1.25 -7.29
CA TRP A 14 10.91 -0.94 -6.91
C TRP A 14 11.16 -1.27 -5.42
N PRO A 15 12.41 -1.53 -5.00
CA PRO A 15 12.74 -1.81 -3.61
C PRO A 15 12.41 -0.66 -2.65
N SER A 16 12.40 0.58 -3.15
CA SER A 16 12.03 1.78 -2.38
C SER A 16 10.53 2.04 -2.33
N GLY A 17 9.73 1.22 -3.02
CA GLY A 17 8.28 1.33 -3.04
C GLY A 17 7.69 1.18 -1.63
N ARG A 18 6.54 1.82 -1.41
CA ARG A 18 5.76 1.67 -0.18
C ARG A 18 4.30 1.45 -0.56
N CYS A 19 3.63 0.52 0.11
CA CYS A 19 2.25 0.18 -0.15
C CYS A 19 1.48 0.06 1.16
N SER A 20 0.57 1.01 1.42
CA SER A 20 -0.27 1.03 2.60
C SER A 20 -1.57 1.79 2.30
N VAL A 21 -2.58 1.63 3.16
CA VAL A 21 -3.87 2.34 3.03
C VAL A 21 -3.73 3.85 3.18
N MET A 22 -2.80 4.28 4.02
CA MET A 22 -2.39 5.67 4.24
C MET A 22 -0.95 5.72 4.75
N GLY A 23 -0.34 6.90 4.82
CA GLY A 23 1.01 7.05 5.37
C GLY A 23 1.06 6.68 6.86
N ALA A 24 2.15 6.05 7.32
CA ALA A 24 2.28 5.59 8.72
C ALA A 24 2.08 6.70 9.75
N ALA A 25 2.70 7.87 9.54
CA ALA A 25 2.54 9.00 10.46
C ALA A 25 1.09 9.49 10.56
N GLN A 26 0.35 9.46 9.44
CA GLN A 26 -1.06 9.83 9.40
C GLN A 26 -1.91 8.80 10.15
N ALA A 27 -1.69 7.51 9.88
CA ALA A 27 -2.40 6.42 10.58
C ALA A 27 -2.14 6.47 12.09
N ALA A 28 -0.89 6.63 12.49
CA ALA A 28 -0.49 6.66 13.89
C ALA A 28 -1.11 7.83 14.65
N SER A 29 -1.15 9.02 14.04
CA SER A 29 -1.80 10.20 14.62
C SER A 29 -3.30 9.98 14.84
N VAL A 30 -4.00 9.46 13.84
CA VAL A 30 -5.46 9.21 13.94
C VAL A 30 -5.77 8.12 14.97
N LEU A 31 -5.01 7.02 14.98
CA LEU A 31 -5.21 5.94 15.94
C LEU A 31 -4.92 6.39 17.38
N LEU A 32 -3.88 7.21 17.59
CA LEU A 32 -3.60 7.80 18.89
C LEU A 32 -4.76 8.70 19.36
N GLN A 33 -5.31 9.53 18.46
CA GLN A 33 -6.47 10.37 18.79
C GLN A 33 -7.70 9.55 19.18
N ILE A 34 -7.97 8.45 18.48
CA ILE A 34 -9.09 7.54 18.78
C ILE A 34 -8.90 6.86 20.14
N ASP A 35 -7.68 6.37 20.43
CA ASP A 35 -7.35 5.73 21.71
C ASP A 35 -7.48 6.69 22.89
N LEU A 36 -6.92 7.90 22.77
CA LEU A 36 -7.03 8.95 23.78
C LEU A 36 -8.48 9.36 24.05
N ALA A 37 -9.29 9.47 22.99
CA ALA A 37 -10.71 9.75 23.13
C ALA A 37 -11.47 8.61 23.84
N ALA A 38 -11.07 7.35 23.64
CA ALA A 38 -11.65 6.19 24.31
C ALA A 38 -11.30 6.14 25.79
N ARG A 39 -10.01 6.33 26.15
CA ARG A 39 -9.53 6.35 27.54
C ARG A 39 -10.12 7.48 28.35
N LYS A 40 -10.23 8.68 27.75
CA LYS A 40 -10.90 9.81 28.39
C LYS A 40 -12.36 9.51 28.75
N ARG A 41 -13.08 8.76 27.91
CA ARG A 41 -14.45 8.30 28.23
C ARG A 41 -14.49 7.26 29.35
N ALA A 42 -13.41 6.49 29.53
CA ALA A 42 -13.25 5.53 30.62
C ALA A 42 -12.75 6.17 31.93
N GLY A 43 -12.44 7.47 31.93
CA GLY A 43 -11.90 8.18 33.10
C GLY A 43 -10.39 8.05 33.28
N GLU A 44 -9.68 7.55 32.26
CA GLU A 44 -8.23 7.40 32.25
C GLU A 44 -7.58 8.57 31.49
N GLU A 45 -6.55 9.19 32.07
CA GLU A 45 -5.71 10.18 31.39
C GLU A 45 -4.27 9.66 31.28
N PRO A 46 -3.89 9.05 30.15
CA PRO A 46 -2.52 8.58 29.94
C PRO A 46 -1.56 9.76 29.88
N ASP A 47 -0.39 9.56 30.48
CA ASP A 47 0.67 10.56 30.54
C ASP A 47 1.38 10.74 29.19
N ASP A 48 2.25 11.74 29.11
CA ASP A 48 2.99 12.04 27.87
C ASP A 48 4.02 10.97 27.48
N VAL A 49 4.40 10.07 28.40
CA VAL A 49 5.34 8.97 28.13
C VAL A 49 4.58 7.83 27.46
N GLU A 50 3.45 7.42 28.02
CA GLU A 50 2.57 6.40 27.45
C GLU A 50 2.09 6.79 26.05
N ARG A 51 1.71 8.06 25.86
CA ARG A 51 1.32 8.60 24.53
C ARG A 51 2.42 8.44 23.50
N ARG A 52 3.67 8.76 23.87
CA ARG A 52 4.83 8.63 22.98
C ARG A 52 5.14 7.18 22.66
N GLN A 53 5.04 6.29 23.66
CA GLN A 53 5.25 4.85 23.47
C GLN A 53 4.20 4.26 22.52
N LEU A 54 2.93 4.60 22.72
CA LEU A 54 1.84 4.14 21.86
C LEU A 54 2.00 4.64 20.42
N LEU A 55 2.31 5.92 20.25
CA LEU A 55 2.57 6.49 18.92
C LEU A 55 3.74 5.78 18.22
N ALA A 56 4.84 5.53 18.94
CA ALA A 56 6.01 4.84 18.40
C ALA A 56 5.69 3.40 18.00
N ALA A 57 4.94 2.67 18.83
CA ALA A 57 4.54 1.29 18.54
C ALA A 57 3.64 1.20 17.29
N ILE A 58 2.65 2.08 17.18
CA ILE A 58 1.76 2.13 16.01
C ILE A 58 2.57 2.51 14.76
N THR A 59 3.43 3.53 14.85
CA THR A 59 4.26 3.97 13.72
C THR A 59 5.15 2.83 13.22
N ALA A 60 5.85 2.13 14.13
CA ALA A 60 6.73 1.02 13.77
C ALA A 60 5.97 -0.12 13.08
N SER A 61 4.79 -0.50 13.58
CA SER A 61 3.96 -1.53 12.94
C SER A 61 3.56 -1.15 11.52
N TYR A 62 3.22 0.13 11.28
CA TYR A 62 2.85 0.60 9.93
C TYR A 62 4.09 0.76 9.03
N GLU A 63 5.26 1.09 9.57
CA GLU A 63 6.54 1.11 8.84
C GLU A 63 6.97 -0.25 8.34
N GLU A 64 6.76 -1.29 9.11
CA GLU A 64 7.02 -2.65 8.67
C GLU A 64 6.05 -3.06 7.55
N GLN A 65 4.75 -2.83 7.74
CA GLN A 65 3.72 -3.29 6.80
C GLN A 65 3.68 -2.47 5.50
N GLN A 66 4.10 -1.21 5.52
CA GLN A 66 4.16 -0.38 4.31
C GLN A 66 5.33 -0.76 3.40
N ASP A 67 6.36 -1.44 3.92
CA ASP A 67 7.51 -1.86 3.13
C ASP A 67 7.07 -2.78 2.01
N ILE A 68 7.50 -2.50 0.78
CA ILE A 68 7.10 -3.29 -0.37
C ILE A 68 7.50 -4.76 -0.27
N ARG A 69 8.57 -5.09 0.47
CA ARG A 69 9.01 -6.47 0.73
C ARG A 69 7.97 -7.25 1.54
N TYR A 70 7.28 -6.57 2.46
CA TYR A 70 6.15 -7.15 3.19
C TYR A 70 5.03 -7.55 2.23
N GLY A 71 4.73 -6.70 1.25
CA GLY A 71 3.77 -6.98 0.19
C GLY A 71 4.22 -8.05 -0.80
N ALA A 72 5.50 -8.05 -1.18
CA ALA A 72 6.09 -9.05 -2.08
C ALA A 72 5.96 -10.46 -1.51
N ALA A 73 6.25 -10.63 -0.22
CA ALA A 73 6.10 -11.90 0.49
C ALA A 73 4.64 -12.39 0.56
N ARG A 74 3.66 -11.54 0.25
CA ARG A 74 2.21 -11.81 0.30
C ARG A 74 1.54 -11.80 -1.06
N GLY A 75 2.33 -11.72 -2.15
CA GLY A 75 1.80 -11.75 -3.52
C GLY A 75 1.02 -10.50 -3.93
N TRP A 76 1.28 -9.35 -3.29
CA TRP A 76 0.66 -8.08 -3.72
C TRP A 76 1.22 -7.57 -5.04
N LEU A 77 2.41 -8.03 -5.40
CA LEU A 77 3.11 -7.75 -6.63
C LEU A 77 3.69 -9.05 -7.20
N ASP A 78 3.87 -9.08 -8.51
CA ASP A 78 4.41 -10.25 -9.20
C ASP A 78 5.94 -10.27 -9.16
N ARG A 79 6.58 -9.09 -9.16
CA ARG A 79 8.04 -9.00 -9.11
C ARG A 79 8.57 -7.68 -8.57
N MET A 80 9.63 -7.77 -7.75
CA MET A 80 10.48 -6.63 -7.43
C MET A 80 11.60 -6.48 -8.46
N ILE A 81 11.82 -5.26 -8.93
CA ILE A 81 12.75 -4.96 -10.02
C ILE A 81 13.71 -3.81 -9.66
N VAL A 82 14.91 -3.81 -10.23
CA VAL A 82 15.86 -2.69 -10.05
C VAL A 82 15.37 -1.48 -10.86
N PRO A 83 15.39 -0.24 -10.33
CA PRO A 83 14.88 0.92 -11.04
C PRO A 83 15.49 1.13 -12.44
N GLY A 84 16.80 0.88 -12.59
CA GLY A 84 17.50 0.98 -13.88
C GLY A 84 17.07 -0.05 -14.93
N GLU A 85 16.43 -1.15 -14.53
CA GLU A 85 15.98 -2.22 -15.42
C GLU A 85 14.50 -2.08 -15.84
N THR A 86 13.79 -1.08 -15.31
CA THR A 86 12.35 -0.88 -15.54
C THR A 86 11.98 -0.93 -17.03
N ARG A 87 12.79 -0.33 -17.91
CA ARG A 87 12.53 -0.36 -19.36
C ARG A 87 12.50 -1.78 -19.91
N SER A 88 13.49 -2.60 -19.57
CA SER A 88 13.61 -3.99 -20.04
C SER A 88 12.48 -4.86 -19.49
N GLU A 89 12.09 -4.65 -18.23
CA GLU A 89 10.97 -5.35 -17.60
C GLU A 89 9.63 -5.00 -18.27
N LEU A 90 9.41 -3.73 -18.60
CA LEU A 90 8.22 -3.30 -19.34
C LEU A 90 8.18 -3.81 -20.78
N ILE A 91 9.32 -3.85 -21.48
CA ILE A 91 9.41 -4.46 -22.82
C ILE A 91 8.97 -5.93 -22.74
N ARG A 92 9.51 -6.70 -21.80
CA ARG A 92 9.13 -8.10 -21.60
C ARG A 92 7.64 -8.25 -21.26
N ALA A 93 7.12 -7.38 -20.39
CA ALA A 93 5.71 -7.39 -20.03
C ALA A 93 4.80 -7.16 -21.25
N LEU A 94 5.18 -6.22 -22.13
CA LEU A 94 4.47 -5.94 -23.37
C LEU A 94 4.56 -7.08 -24.38
N GLU A 95 5.73 -7.70 -24.53
CA GLU A 95 5.92 -8.89 -25.36
C GLU A 95 4.97 -10.01 -24.91
N ILE A 96 4.92 -10.30 -23.61
CA ILE A 96 3.97 -11.27 -23.03
C ILE A 96 2.53 -10.84 -23.33
N ALA A 97 2.17 -9.58 -23.04
CA ALA A 97 0.82 -9.06 -23.26
C ALA A 97 0.35 -9.23 -24.71
N SER A 98 1.25 -9.01 -25.68
CA SER A 98 0.95 -9.09 -27.11
C SER A 98 0.61 -10.50 -27.60
N THR A 99 0.86 -11.54 -26.78
CA THR A 99 0.48 -12.92 -27.10
C THR A 99 -0.96 -13.23 -26.75
N PHE A 100 -1.61 -12.38 -25.94
CA PHE A 100 -3.01 -12.55 -25.56
C PHE A 100 -3.93 -11.89 -26.59
N PRO A 101 -4.98 -12.59 -27.06
CA PRO A 101 -5.97 -11.99 -27.94
C PRO A 101 -6.75 -10.91 -27.17
N ILE A 102 -6.79 -9.68 -27.71
CA ILE A 102 -7.61 -8.60 -27.19
C ILE A 102 -8.94 -8.66 -27.94
N GLU A 103 -9.89 -9.39 -27.38
CA GLU A 103 -11.22 -9.58 -27.95
C GLU A 103 -12.26 -8.70 -27.24
N GLY A 104 -13.21 -8.17 -28.02
CA GLY A 104 -14.34 -7.40 -27.52
C GLY A 104 -14.13 -5.88 -27.55
N THR A 105 -15.24 -5.16 -27.39
CA THR A 105 -15.26 -3.70 -27.31
C THR A 105 -15.08 -3.28 -25.87
N TYR A 106 -14.27 -2.25 -25.62
CA TYR A 106 -14.16 -1.67 -24.28
C TYR A 106 -15.49 -1.00 -23.89
N HIS A 107 -16.08 -1.47 -22.80
CA HIS A 107 -17.32 -0.92 -22.24
C HIS A 107 -17.02 -0.29 -20.88
N THR A 108 -17.47 0.95 -20.68
CA THR A 108 -17.43 1.60 -19.37
C THR A 108 -18.71 1.33 -18.60
N GLY A 109 -18.63 1.38 -17.27
CA GLY A 109 -19.82 1.51 -16.43
C GLY A 109 -20.49 2.89 -16.59
N VAL A 110 -21.42 3.20 -15.68
CA VAL A 110 -22.04 4.52 -15.62
C VAL A 110 -21.01 5.56 -15.19
N LEU A 111 -20.85 6.62 -15.99
CA LEU A 111 -19.98 7.74 -15.66
C LEU A 111 -20.78 8.78 -14.88
N GLN A 112 -20.36 9.05 -13.65
CA GLN A 112 -20.89 10.14 -12.83
C GLN A 112 -20.13 11.43 -13.20
N THR A 113 -20.77 12.27 -14.01
CA THR A 113 -20.27 13.60 -14.41
C THR A 113 -20.79 14.71 -13.51
#